data_AF-A0AAV5BKL5-F1
#
_entry.id   AF-A0AAV5BKL5-F1
#
_cell.length_a   1.000
_cell.length_b   1.000
_cell.length_c   1.000
_cell.angle_alpha   90.00
_cell.angle_beta   90.00
_cell.angle_gamma   90.00
#
_symmetry.space_group_name_H-M   'P 1'
#
loop_
_entity.id
_entity.type
_entity.pdbx_description
1 polymer ?
#
loop_
_entity_poly.entity_id
_entity_poly.type
_entity_poly.pdbx_seq_one_letter_code
_entity_poly.pdbx_strand_id
1 'polypeptide(L)'
;MKNATVVEGSIGKASVPTVGTLSGSCAQMKRRIRSLLAVPSDFPLNYGEFTQSSPESYDNMVQNKVVGGSINQSLAGTRPPYVYVHLDGNYGFHDKLLYCEDDQQFLQGVPWLIMQTDMYFIPSLFLIPAYYEDELAVTKYYRFYLAKAEKREKYNNLGTVDGTTVKVYQPSHEEYQRSRNKKHNMKALAEIYLLSMTDAPITSGFSTFEYAAQRLAGVTPWIMFRSENHVTPDPPCRHVMSMEPCFHQAPYYDCKAKRERTWAR
;
A
#
# COMPACT_ATOMS: atom_id res chain seq x y z
N MET A 1 -33.64 -44.33 1.78
CA MET A 1 -34.85 -43.48 1.65
C MET A 1 -34.66 -42.24 2.51
N LYS A 2 -34.55 -41.06 1.85
CA LYS A 2 -35.00 -39.69 2.24
C LYS A 2 -34.60 -39.16 3.64
N ASN A 3 -33.96 -37.99 3.83
CA ASN A 3 -33.81 -36.79 3.00
C ASN A 3 -32.52 -36.02 3.38
N ALA A 4 -31.74 -35.61 2.39
CA ALA A 4 -30.80 -34.50 2.50
C ALA A 4 -31.52 -33.23 2.03
N THR A 5 -31.51 -32.19 2.86
CA THR A 5 -32.05 -30.87 2.50
C THR A 5 -30.98 -30.12 1.71
N VAL A 6 -31.21 -29.95 0.40
CA VAL A 6 -30.43 -29.06 -0.45
C VAL A 6 -30.89 -27.63 -0.18
N VAL A 7 -29.97 -26.76 0.24
CA VAL A 7 -30.19 -25.31 0.21
C VAL A 7 -29.43 -24.77 -1.00
N GLU A 8 -30.11 -24.71 -2.14
CA GLU A 8 -29.67 -23.94 -3.30
C GLU A 8 -29.84 -22.45 -2.97
N GLY A 9 -28.74 -21.78 -2.66
CA GLY A 9 -28.68 -20.33 -2.64
C GLY A 9 -28.46 -19.83 -4.07
N SER A 10 -29.54 -19.44 -4.75
CA SER A 10 -29.44 -18.74 -6.04
C SER A 10 -28.63 -17.46 -5.87
N ILE A 11 -27.64 -17.24 -6.74
CA ILE A 11 -26.97 -15.94 -6.89
C ILE A 11 -28.01 -14.99 -7.49
N GLY A 12 -28.77 -14.33 -6.61
CA GLY A 12 -29.62 -13.21 -6.99
C GLY A 12 -28.73 -12.11 -7.56
N LYS A 13 -29.02 -11.68 -8.79
CA LYS A 13 -28.46 -10.46 -9.36
C LYS A 13 -28.60 -9.34 -8.32
N ALA A 14 -27.48 -8.85 -7.79
CA ALA A 14 -27.48 -7.67 -6.95
C ALA A 14 -27.97 -6.50 -7.81
N SER A 15 -29.21 -6.07 -7.57
CA SER A 15 -29.71 -4.80 -8.10
C SER A 15 -28.82 -3.68 -7.56
N VAL A 16 -28.28 -2.86 -8.46
CA VAL A 16 -27.58 -1.61 -8.13
C VAL A 16 -28.47 -0.82 -7.17
N PRO A 17 -28.01 -0.46 -5.95
CA PRO A 17 -28.82 0.32 -5.05
C PRO A 17 -29.01 1.71 -5.66
N THR A 18 -30.25 2.06 -5.97
CA THR A 18 -30.66 3.45 -6.20
C THR A 18 -30.17 4.32 -5.05
N VAL A 19 -29.61 5.47 -5.39
CA VAL A 19 -29.01 6.48 -4.49
C VAL A 19 -30.02 6.86 -3.39
N GLY A 20 -29.99 6.09 -2.31
CA GLY A 20 -30.72 6.34 -1.08
C GLY A 20 -29.82 7.11 -0.13
N THR A 21 -30.36 8.19 0.43
CA THR A 21 -29.71 9.15 1.31
C THR A 21 -28.93 8.45 2.44
N LEU A 22 -27.59 8.44 2.34
CA LEU A 22 -26.69 7.89 3.37
C LEU A 22 -26.73 8.75 4.64
N SER A 23 -27.63 8.43 5.59
CA SER A 23 -27.75 9.13 6.88
C SER A 23 -26.76 8.65 7.96
N GLY A 24 -25.79 7.79 7.62
CA GLY A 24 -24.79 7.30 8.57
C GLY A 24 -23.71 8.33 8.90
N SER A 25 -23.39 8.51 10.19
CA SER A 25 -22.27 9.38 10.58
C SER A 25 -20.94 8.81 10.09
N CYS A 26 -19.95 9.69 9.81
CA CYS A 26 -18.61 9.25 9.40
C CYS A 26 -17.96 8.30 10.43
N ALA A 27 -18.30 8.48 11.72
CA ALA A 27 -17.86 7.60 12.80
C ALA A 27 -18.47 6.19 12.69
N GLN A 28 -19.75 6.08 12.26
CA GLN A 28 -20.38 4.78 12.01
C GLN A 28 -19.78 4.09 10.78
N MET A 29 -19.47 4.84 9.71
CA MET A 29 -18.79 4.31 8.53
C MET A 29 -17.38 3.83 8.86
N LYS A 30 -16.57 4.62 9.59
CA LYS A 30 -15.25 4.20 10.08
C LYS A 30 -15.32 3.00 11.01
N ARG A 31 -16.30 2.95 11.91
CA ARG A 31 -16.51 1.80 12.80
C ARG A 31 -16.88 0.54 12.01
N ARG A 32 -17.73 0.68 10.97
CA ARG A 32 -18.11 -0.41 10.06
C ARG A 32 -16.94 -0.89 9.21
N ILE A 33 -16.18 0.02 8.59
CA ILE A 33 -14.97 -0.34 7.82
C ILE A 33 -13.95 -1.02 8.73
N ARG A 34 -13.73 -0.49 9.95
CA ARG A 34 -12.82 -1.09 10.93
C ARG A 34 -13.29 -2.47 11.41
N SER A 35 -14.60 -2.68 11.61
CA SER A 35 -15.12 -4.01 11.95
C SER A 35 -15.12 -4.99 10.77
N LEU A 36 -15.10 -4.49 9.53
CA LEU A 36 -15.08 -5.31 8.32
C LEU A 36 -13.67 -5.69 7.86
N LEU A 37 -12.67 -4.83 8.10
CA LEU A 37 -11.29 -5.01 7.63
C LEU A 37 -10.29 -5.40 8.74
N ALA A 38 -10.65 -5.28 10.02
CA ALA A 38 -9.78 -5.74 11.09
C ALA A 38 -9.85 -7.26 11.22
N VAL A 39 -8.69 -7.89 11.27
CA VAL A 39 -8.57 -9.31 11.63
C VAL A 39 -9.10 -9.50 13.06
N PRO A 40 -10.06 -10.42 13.30
CA PRO A 40 -10.58 -10.70 14.63
C PRO A 40 -9.47 -11.10 15.62
N SER A 41 -9.61 -10.73 16.89
CA SER A 41 -8.60 -11.05 17.92
C SER A 41 -8.52 -12.54 18.23
N ASP A 42 -9.55 -13.30 17.90
CA ASP A 42 -9.67 -14.76 18.01
C ASP A 42 -9.28 -15.49 16.72
N PHE A 43 -8.73 -14.78 15.73
CA PHE A 43 -8.22 -15.41 14.51
C PHE A 43 -7.08 -16.39 14.87
N PRO A 44 -7.12 -17.64 14.37
CA PRO A 44 -6.26 -18.73 14.85
C PRO A 44 -4.79 -18.61 14.43
N LEU A 45 -4.44 -17.63 13.59
CA LEU A 45 -3.08 -17.43 13.09
C LEU A 45 -2.51 -16.12 13.61
N ASN A 46 -1.29 -16.17 14.14
CA ASN A 46 -0.60 -15.01 14.67
C ASN A 46 0.42 -14.49 13.67
N TYR A 47 0.22 -13.27 13.18
CA TYR A 47 1.09 -12.63 12.20
C TYR A 47 2.56 -12.57 12.62
N GLY A 48 2.86 -12.41 13.92
CA GLY A 48 4.23 -12.26 14.40
C GLY A 48 5.08 -13.55 14.40
N GLU A 49 4.50 -14.69 14.06
CA GLU A 49 5.17 -16.01 14.08
C GLU A 49 5.73 -16.43 12.72
N PHE A 50 5.33 -15.74 11.65
CA PHE A 50 5.79 -16.05 10.30
C PHE A 50 7.08 -15.31 9.96
N THR A 51 8.03 -16.03 9.38
CA THR A 51 9.31 -15.50 8.90
C THR A 51 9.61 -16.05 7.51
N GLN A 52 10.59 -15.47 6.80
CA GLN A 52 11.02 -15.96 5.48
C GLN A 52 11.40 -17.46 5.49
N SER A 53 11.92 -17.97 6.61
CA SER A 53 12.33 -19.37 6.77
C SER A 53 11.23 -20.30 7.27
N SER A 54 10.05 -19.79 7.59
CA SER A 54 8.93 -20.61 8.04
C SER A 54 8.54 -21.64 6.96
N PRO A 55 8.16 -22.88 7.30
CA PRO A 55 7.70 -23.87 6.32
C PRO A 55 6.57 -23.39 5.41
N GLU A 56 5.75 -22.47 5.90
CA GLU A 56 4.60 -21.88 5.23
C GLU A 56 4.96 -20.67 4.36
N SER A 57 6.22 -20.22 4.41
CA SER A 57 6.74 -19.16 3.56
C SER A 57 6.75 -19.60 2.10
N TYR A 58 6.17 -18.78 1.23
CA TYR A 58 6.11 -19.05 -0.20
C TYR A 58 7.49 -19.30 -0.79
N ASP A 59 8.47 -18.46 -0.45
CA ASP A 59 9.85 -18.62 -0.92
C ASP A 59 10.44 -19.98 -0.53
N ASN A 60 10.22 -20.38 0.72
CA ASN A 60 10.69 -21.66 1.25
C ASN A 60 9.97 -22.86 0.58
N MET A 61 8.66 -22.74 0.33
CA MET A 61 7.89 -23.78 -0.35
C MET A 61 8.33 -23.99 -1.79
N VAL A 62 8.61 -22.92 -2.53
CA VAL A 62 9.13 -22.99 -3.91
C VAL A 62 10.55 -23.55 -3.91
N GLN A 63 11.41 -23.06 -3.01
CA GLN A 63 12.80 -23.53 -2.88
C GLN A 63 12.88 -25.04 -2.61
N ASN A 64 12.01 -25.56 -1.74
CA ASN A 64 11.94 -26.99 -1.41
C ASN A 64 11.09 -27.81 -2.39
N LYS A 65 10.63 -27.21 -3.50
CA LYS A 65 9.81 -27.86 -4.55
C LYS A 65 8.50 -28.45 -4.01
N VAL A 66 7.99 -27.91 -2.90
CA VAL A 66 6.66 -28.23 -2.36
C VAL A 66 5.57 -27.64 -3.28
N VAL A 67 5.90 -26.53 -3.95
CA VAL A 67 5.09 -25.86 -4.96
C VAL A 67 5.87 -25.84 -6.28
N GLY A 68 5.27 -26.28 -7.38
CA GLY A 68 5.88 -26.24 -8.73
C GLY A 68 6.66 -27.48 -9.19
N GLY A 69 6.58 -28.61 -8.47
CA GLY A 69 7.20 -29.88 -8.89
C GLY A 69 6.50 -30.55 -10.08
N SER A 70 7.29 -30.98 -11.07
CA SER A 70 6.89 -31.75 -12.26
C SER A 70 5.77 -32.77 -11.99
N ILE A 71 4.80 -32.76 -12.90
CA ILE A 71 3.87 -33.83 -13.24
C ILE A 71 4.57 -35.19 -12.98
N ASN A 72 4.10 -35.92 -11.96
CA ASN A 72 4.37 -37.33 -11.58
C ASN A 72 4.51 -37.59 -10.07
N GLN A 73 4.28 -36.59 -9.22
CA GLN A 73 3.86 -36.85 -7.84
C GLN A 73 2.54 -36.14 -7.58
N SER A 74 1.47 -36.92 -7.47
CA SER A 74 0.15 -36.42 -7.13
C SER A 74 0.16 -35.87 -5.69
N LEU A 75 0.45 -34.59 -5.55
CA LEU A 75 -0.15 -33.76 -4.52
C LEU A 75 -1.45 -33.12 -5.03
N ALA A 76 -2.22 -33.88 -5.81
CA ALA A 76 -3.66 -33.69 -5.97
C ALA A 76 -4.43 -34.02 -4.67
N GLY A 77 -3.85 -33.74 -3.51
CA GLY A 77 -4.36 -34.16 -2.20
C GLY A 77 -4.84 -33.00 -1.34
N THR A 78 -4.03 -31.98 -1.11
CA THR A 78 -4.42 -30.86 -0.26
C THR A 78 -3.50 -29.67 -0.51
N ARG A 79 -4.02 -28.61 -1.12
CA ARG A 79 -3.38 -27.29 -1.03
C ARG A 79 -3.28 -26.90 0.45
N PRO A 80 -2.21 -26.19 0.85
CA PRO A 80 -2.11 -25.73 2.22
C PRO A 80 -3.31 -24.82 2.53
N PRO A 81 -3.86 -24.88 3.76
CA PRO A 81 -4.97 -24.03 4.15
C PRO A 81 -4.58 -22.54 4.20
N TYR A 82 -3.29 -22.24 4.37
CA TYR A 82 -2.73 -20.89 4.34
C TYR A 82 -1.29 -20.88 3.81
N VAL A 83 -0.87 -19.76 3.23
CA VAL A 83 0.51 -19.50 2.78
C VAL A 83 0.93 -18.13 3.29
N TYR A 84 2.17 -18.03 3.76
CA TYR A 84 2.81 -16.76 4.13
C TYR A 84 3.62 -16.22 2.95
N VAL A 85 3.39 -14.96 2.60
CA VAL A 85 4.11 -14.24 1.54
C VAL A 85 4.87 -13.09 2.15
N HIS A 86 6.19 -13.07 1.93
CA HIS A 86 7.08 -12.05 2.44
C HIS A 86 7.48 -11.08 1.32
N LEU A 87 7.01 -9.84 1.38
CA LEU A 87 7.26 -8.78 0.39
C LEU A 87 7.80 -7.50 1.05
N ASP A 88 8.53 -7.63 2.16
CA ASP A 88 9.30 -6.51 2.70
C ASP A 88 10.51 -6.21 1.79
N GLY A 89 11.16 -5.06 1.99
CA GLY A 89 12.34 -4.64 1.23
C GLY A 89 13.59 -5.54 1.28
N ASN A 90 13.50 -6.76 1.78
CA ASN A 90 14.55 -7.77 1.75
C ASN A 90 14.02 -9.14 1.31
N TYR A 91 12.90 -9.16 0.59
CA TYR A 91 12.26 -10.36 0.09
C TYR A 91 13.15 -11.22 -0.82
N GLY A 92 12.92 -12.53 -0.75
CA GLY A 92 13.70 -13.55 -1.43
C GLY A 92 13.52 -13.52 -2.94
N PHE A 93 14.33 -14.32 -3.63
CA PHE A 93 14.17 -14.47 -5.08
C PHE A 93 12.84 -15.14 -5.44
N HIS A 94 12.40 -16.18 -4.72
CA HIS A 94 11.18 -16.89 -5.08
C HIS A 94 9.92 -16.14 -4.64
N ASP A 95 9.99 -15.26 -3.63
CA ASP A 95 8.91 -14.32 -3.32
C ASP A 95 8.57 -13.41 -4.52
N LYS A 96 9.56 -13.07 -5.38
CA LYS A 96 9.35 -12.32 -6.63
C LYS A 96 8.49 -13.08 -7.65
N LEU A 97 8.37 -14.39 -7.53
CA LEU A 97 7.53 -15.17 -8.45
C LEU A 97 6.04 -14.93 -8.20
N LEU A 98 5.67 -14.28 -7.09
CA LEU A 98 4.31 -13.78 -6.88
C LEU A 98 3.82 -12.92 -8.07
N TYR A 99 4.72 -12.25 -8.80
CA TYR A 99 4.34 -11.44 -9.96
C TYR A 99 4.23 -12.24 -11.26
N CYS A 100 4.31 -13.57 -11.20
CA CYS A 100 4.17 -14.49 -12.34
C CYS A 100 2.79 -15.14 -12.37
N GLU A 101 2.27 -15.40 -13.58
CA GLU A 101 0.91 -15.92 -13.80
C GLU A 101 0.73 -17.34 -13.25
N ASP A 102 1.70 -18.23 -13.47
CA ASP A 102 1.66 -19.63 -13.01
C ASP A 102 1.56 -19.69 -11.46
N ASP A 103 2.36 -18.89 -10.78
CA ASP A 103 2.41 -18.78 -9.33
C ASP A 103 1.12 -18.13 -8.78
N GLN A 104 0.56 -17.13 -9.47
CA GLN A 104 -0.74 -16.54 -9.13
C GLN A 104 -1.88 -17.56 -9.17
N GLN A 105 -1.89 -18.48 -10.13
CA GLN A 105 -2.91 -19.55 -10.20
C GLN A 105 -2.82 -20.51 -8.99
N PHE A 106 -1.61 -20.79 -8.51
CA PHE A 106 -1.43 -21.54 -7.28
C PHE A 106 -1.95 -20.77 -6.07
N LEU A 107 -1.55 -19.50 -5.93
CA LEU A 107 -1.88 -18.65 -4.78
C LEU A 107 -3.39 -18.33 -4.69
N GLN A 108 -4.06 -18.08 -5.81
CA GLN A 108 -5.53 -17.95 -5.89
C GLN A 108 -6.25 -19.21 -5.42
N GLY A 109 -5.57 -20.35 -5.47
CA GLY A 109 -6.06 -21.63 -5.02
C GLY A 109 -5.95 -21.89 -3.52
N VAL A 110 -5.22 -21.03 -2.78
CA VAL A 110 -5.00 -21.15 -1.35
C VAL A 110 -6.08 -20.34 -0.61
N PRO A 111 -6.78 -20.92 0.38
CA PRO A 111 -7.87 -20.22 1.06
C PRO A 111 -7.47 -18.96 1.83
N TRP A 112 -6.27 -18.95 2.43
CA TRP A 112 -5.78 -17.84 3.25
C TRP A 112 -4.38 -17.42 2.82
N LEU A 113 -4.24 -16.16 2.44
CA LEU A 113 -2.94 -15.54 2.20
C LEU A 113 -2.58 -14.63 3.36
N ILE A 114 -1.44 -14.87 3.99
CA ILE A 114 -0.90 -14.02 5.05
C ILE A 114 0.26 -13.25 4.44
N MET A 115 0.10 -11.94 4.30
CA MET A 115 1.07 -11.10 3.60
C MET A 115 1.72 -10.11 4.56
N GLN A 116 3.04 -10.02 4.47
CA GLN A 116 3.86 -8.99 5.11
C GLN A 116 4.53 -8.16 4.02
N THR A 117 4.37 -6.83 4.09
CA THR A 117 5.02 -5.91 3.16
C THR A 117 5.15 -4.52 3.75
N ASP A 118 6.25 -3.83 3.41
CA ASP A 118 6.48 -2.40 3.65
C ASP A 118 6.51 -1.59 2.34
N MET A 119 6.05 -2.18 1.23
CA MET A 119 6.22 -1.67 -0.12
C MET A 119 4.89 -1.37 -0.83
N TYR A 120 4.90 -0.38 -1.75
CA TYR A 120 3.83 -0.21 -2.72
C TYR A 120 4.07 -1.10 -3.94
N PHE A 121 3.74 -2.38 -3.82
CA PHE A 121 4.02 -3.40 -4.84
C PHE A 121 3.00 -3.46 -5.99
N ILE A 122 1.92 -2.70 -5.87
CA ILE A 122 0.80 -2.63 -6.82
C ILE A 122 1.23 -2.43 -8.29
N PRO A 123 2.23 -1.58 -8.63
CA PRO A 123 2.66 -1.41 -10.02
C PRO A 123 3.04 -2.71 -10.72
N SER A 124 3.61 -3.68 -10.00
CA SER A 124 3.99 -4.97 -10.58
C SER A 124 2.82 -5.96 -10.70
N LEU A 125 1.72 -5.75 -9.98
CA LEU A 125 0.50 -6.52 -10.18
C LEU A 125 -0.16 -6.18 -11.53
N PHE A 126 -0.05 -4.93 -12.00
CA PHE A 126 -0.53 -4.53 -13.33
C PHE A 126 0.27 -5.17 -14.48
N LEU A 127 1.43 -5.78 -14.20
CA LEU A 127 2.16 -6.60 -15.17
C LEU A 127 1.53 -8.00 -15.34
N ILE A 128 0.57 -8.34 -14.48
CA ILE A 128 -0.20 -9.59 -14.53
C ILE A 128 -1.51 -9.27 -15.24
N PRO A 129 -1.79 -9.88 -16.41
CA PRO A 129 -2.93 -9.51 -17.26
C PRO A 129 -4.32 -9.60 -16.61
N ALA A 130 -4.45 -10.23 -15.43
CA ALA A 130 -5.71 -10.55 -14.78
C ALA A 130 -6.27 -9.48 -13.81
N TYR A 131 -5.52 -8.42 -13.48
CA TYR A 131 -5.82 -7.53 -12.34
C TYR A 131 -6.36 -6.12 -12.67
N TYR A 132 -7.03 -5.94 -13.79
CA TYR A 132 -7.70 -4.66 -14.10
C TYR A 132 -9.10 -4.58 -13.45
N GLU A 133 -9.37 -3.51 -12.66
CA GLU A 133 -10.63 -2.70 -12.53
C GLU A 133 -10.82 -2.00 -11.13
N ASP A 134 -10.93 -0.66 -11.15
CA ASP A 134 -11.53 0.42 -10.28
C ASP A 134 -11.42 0.61 -8.73
N GLU A 135 -11.35 1.91 -8.32
CA GLU A 135 -11.04 2.50 -6.98
C GLU A 135 -12.02 3.68 -6.56
N LEU A 136 -11.85 4.21 -5.33
CA LEU A 136 -12.31 5.46 -4.63
C LEU A 136 -13.52 5.40 -3.64
N ALA A 137 -13.64 6.17 -2.53
CA ALA A 137 -13.10 7.49 -2.11
C ALA A 137 -13.08 7.72 -0.56
N VAL A 138 -12.33 8.72 -0.05
CA VAL A 138 -12.47 9.24 1.34
C VAL A 138 -12.30 10.78 1.42
N THR A 139 -13.37 11.51 1.73
CA THR A 139 -13.32 12.90 2.21
C THR A 139 -14.42 13.18 3.24
N LYS A 140 -14.08 13.13 4.54
CA LYS A 140 -14.95 13.69 5.62
C LYS A 140 -14.24 14.05 6.94
N TYR A 141 -12.93 13.82 7.07
CA TYR A 141 -12.26 13.91 8.38
C TYR A 141 -11.44 15.20 8.62
N TYR A 142 -11.41 16.10 7.64
CA TYR A 142 -10.41 17.16 7.56
C TYR A 142 -10.65 18.38 8.47
N ARG A 143 -11.89 18.85 8.61
CA ARG A 143 -12.18 20.14 9.24
C ARG A 143 -11.76 20.26 10.71
N PHE A 144 -11.57 19.14 11.40
CA PHE A 144 -11.19 19.12 12.81
C PHE A 144 -9.69 19.31 13.05
N TYR A 145 -8.83 18.97 12.07
CA TYR A 145 -7.38 18.97 12.27
C TYR A 145 -6.70 20.31 11.96
N LEU A 146 -7.24 21.09 11.01
CA LEU A 146 -6.73 22.44 10.72
C LEU A 146 -6.77 23.37 11.93
N ALA A 147 -7.75 23.20 12.82
CA ALA A 147 -7.90 24.02 14.02
C ALA A 147 -6.78 23.83 15.06
N LYS A 148 -5.84 22.89 14.85
CA LYS A 148 -4.73 22.57 15.76
C LYS A 148 -3.33 22.80 15.18
N ALA A 149 -3.19 23.28 13.94
CA ALA A 149 -1.88 23.57 13.38
C ALA A 149 -1.30 24.85 14.01
N GLU A 150 -0.09 24.76 14.56
CA GLU A 150 0.59 25.88 15.20
C GLU A 150 1.31 26.77 14.15
N LYS A 151 1.21 28.09 14.31
CA LYS A 151 1.77 29.09 13.39
C LYS A 151 3.24 29.35 13.76
N ARG A 152 4.16 29.30 12.78
CA ARG A 152 5.55 29.75 12.95
C ARG A 152 5.81 31.02 12.13
N GLU A 153 5.95 32.15 12.80
CA GLU A 153 6.14 33.46 12.16
C GLU A 153 7.60 33.75 11.77
N LYS A 154 8.22 32.88 10.96
CA LYS A 154 9.61 33.11 10.50
C LYS A 154 9.71 34.19 9.40
N TYR A 155 8.63 34.44 8.65
CA TYR A 155 8.63 35.30 7.46
C TYR A 155 7.79 36.58 7.57
N ASN A 156 7.23 36.88 8.76
CA ASN A 156 6.36 38.05 8.94
C ASN A 156 7.03 39.40 8.66
N ASN A 157 8.36 39.48 8.72
CA ASN A 157 9.12 40.73 8.61
C ASN A 157 9.92 40.85 7.30
N LEU A 158 9.71 39.92 6.35
CA LEU A 158 10.37 39.95 5.04
C LEU A 158 9.33 40.30 3.97
N GLY A 159 9.38 41.53 3.46
CA GLY A 159 8.60 41.93 2.30
C GLY A 159 9.05 41.12 1.08
N THR A 160 8.10 40.48 0.40
CA THR A 160 8.35 39.85 -0.89
C THR A 160 8.50 40.91 -1.98
N VAL A 161 9.26 40.57 -3.02
CA VAL A 161 9.56 41.50 -4.13
C VAL A 161 8.29 41.90 -4.89
N ASP A 162 7.29 41.03 -4.94
CA ASP A 162 6.01 41.21 -5.61
C ASP A 162 4.88 41.69 -4.66
N GLY A 163 5.16 41.84 -3.37
CA GLY A 163 4.17 42.24 -2.35
C GLY A 163 3.24 41.11 -1.88
N THR A 164 3.44 39.86 -2.34
CA THR A 164 2.69 38.68 -1.88
C THR A 164 2.97 38.39 -0.40
N THR A 165 1.94 38.27 0.44
CA THR A 165 2.13 37.90 1.85
C THR A 165 2.38 36.41 1.99
N VAL A 166 3.56 36.03 2.50
CA VAL A 166 3.93 34.62 2.74
C VAL A 166 3.84 34.30 4.23
N LYS A 167 3.11 33.22 4.58
CA LYS A 167 3.03 32.68 5.94
C LYS A 167 3.45 31.22 5.93
N VAL A 168 4.27 30.83 6.91
CA VAL A 168 4.77 29.46 7.03
C VAL A 168 4.15 28.80 8.26
N TYR A 169 3.66 27.58 8.07
CA TYR A 169 3.02 26.78 9.11
C TYR A 169 3.74 25.44 9.19
N GLN A 170 4.14 25.05 10.40
CA GLN A 170 4.74 23.74 10.67
C GLN A 170 3.91 23.07 11.77
N PRO A 171 3.01 22.13 11.42
CA PRO A 171 2.08 21.54 12.38
C PRO A 171 2.74 20.78 13.53
N SER A 172 3.87 20.10 13.29
CA SER A 172 4.65 19.45 14.33
C SER A 172 6.16 19.48 14.08
N HIS A 173 6.93 19.29 15.15
CA HIS A 173 8.39 19.23 15.15
C HIS A 173 8.84 18.02 15.97
N GLU A 174 8.63 16.82 15.43
CA GLU A 174 8.88 15.57 16.17
C GLU A 174 10.36 15.12 16.15
N GLU A 175 11.16 15.68 15.24
CA GLU A 175 12.59 15.39 14.96
C GLU A 175 12.90 13.93 14.57
N TYR A 176 12.46 12.97 15.37
CA TYR A 176 12.74 11.55 15.23
C TYR A 176 11.46 10.73 15.10
N GLN A 177 11.49 9.72 14.23
CA GLN A 177 10.40 8.77 14.04
C GLN A 177 10.17 7.91 15.30
N ARG A 178 8.91 7.79 15.72
CA ARG A 178 8.48 6.97 16.87
C ARG A 178 7.26 6.11 16.50
N SER A 179 7.46 5.13 15.62
CA SER A 179 6.39 4.32 15.00
C SER A 179 5.52 3.53 15.99
N ARG A 180 6.03 3.17 17.18
CA ARG A 180 5.23 2.50 18.23
C ARG A 180 4.38 3.47 19.04
N ASN A 181 4.54 4.77 18.85
CA ASN A 181 3.81 5.79 19.60
C ASN A 181 2.56 6.25 18.83
N LYS A 182 1.39 5.89 19.36
CA LYS A 182 0.09 6.22 18.75
C LYS A 182 -0.13 7.72 18.55
N LYS A 183 0.32 8.57 19.47
CA LYS A 183 0.15 10.03 19.36
C LYS A 183 1.05 10.60 18.26
N HIS A 184 2.29 10.11 18.16
CA HIS A 184 3.23 10.47 17.10
C HIS A 184 2.66 10.10 15.72
N ASN A 185 2.20 8.86 15.55
CA ASN A 185 1.60 8.41 14.28
C ASN A 185 0.35 9.19 13.90
N MET A 186 -0.44 9.63 14.89
CA MET A 186 -1.62 10.46 14.63
C MET A 186 -1.25 11.87 14.14
N LYS A 187 -0.13 12.43 14.60
CA LYS A 187 0.41 13.69 14.07
C LYS A 187 0.92 13.51 12.63
N ALA A 188 1.69 12.44 12.40
CA ALA A 188 2.17 12.07 11.07
C ALA A 188 1.01 11.91 10.08
N LEU A 189 -0.02 11.15 10.44
CA LEU A 189 -1.21 10.99 9.60
C LEU A 189 -1.90 12.32 9.31
N ALA A 190 -2.04 13.19 10.31
CA ALA A 190 -2.64 14.50 10.12
C ALA A 190 -1.85 15.36 9.13
N GLU A 191 -0.52 15.32 9.19
CA GLU A 191 0.35 16.05 8.27
C GLU A 191 0.31 15.49 6.84
N ILE A 192 0.20 14.16 6.65
CA ILE A 192 -0.06 13.57 5.32
C ILE A 192 -1.32 14.17 4.72
N TYR A 193 -2.42 14.20 5.50
CA TYR A 193 -3.67 14.80 5.04
C TYR A 193 -3.46 16.30 4.75
N LEU A 194 -2.86 17.07 5.66
CA LEU A 194 -2.62 18.51 5.45
C LEU A 194 -1.87 18.79 4.15
N LEU A 195 -0.81 18.03 3.86
CA LEU A 195 -0.06 18.13 2.62
C LEU A 195 -0.93 17.78 1.40
N SER A 196 -1.83 16.80 1.54
CA SER A 196 -2.70 16.36 0.45
C SER A 196 -3.77 17.37 0.01
N MET A 197 -3.89 18.51 0.67
CA MET A 197 -4.83 19.58 0.27
C MET A 197 -4.12 20.89 -0.05
N THR A 198 -2.81 20.82 -0.26
CA THR A 198 -2.05 21.93 -0.82
C THR A 198 -2.28 22.00 -2.32
N ASP A 199 -2.37 23.21 -2.87
CA ASP A 199 -2.59 23.42 -4.31
C ASP A 199 -1.35 23.04 -5.14
N ALA A 200 -0.15 23.22 -4.58
CA ALA A 200 1.13 22.96 -5.22
C ALA A 200 2.09 22.24 -4.25
N PRO A 201 1.92 20.93 -4.00
CA PRO A 201 2.81 20.19 -3.13
C PRO A 201 4.21 20.04 -3.73
N ILE A 202 5.21 20.26 -2.88
CA ILE A 202 6.59 19.86 -3.12
C ILE A 202 6.87 18.68 -2.20
N THR A 203 7.39 17.60 -2.76
CA THR A 203 7.71 16.35 -2.06
C THR A 203 9.20 16.05 -2.10
N SER A 204 9.66 15.11 -1.30
CA SER A 204 11.05 14.69 -1.19
C SER A 204 11.26 13.31 -1.82
N GLY A 205 12.41 13.12 -2.46
CA GLY A 205 12.81 11.81 -2.99
C GLY A 205 12.73 10.68 -1.95
N PHE A 206 12.17 9.54 -2.35
CA PHE A 206 12.05 8.30 -1.53
C PHE A 206 11.09 8.36 -0.32
N SER A 207 10.31 9.43 -0.17
CA SER A 207 9.40 9.62 0.98
C SER A 207 8.03 8.98 0.77
N THR A 208 7.78 7.82 1.40
CA THR A 208 6.46 7.16 1.35
C THR A 208 5.37 7.95 2.06
N PHE A 209 5.74 8.79 3.04
CA PHE A 209 4.85 9.74 3.70
C PHE A 209 4.21 10.71 2.68
N GLU A 210 5.04 11.26 1.81
CA GLU A 210 4.60 12.24 0.81
C GLU A 210 3.94 11.56 -0.40
N TYR A 211 4.31 10.31 -0.73
CA TYR A 211 3.58 9.51 -1.70
C TYR A 211 2.11 9.30 -1.29
N ALA A 212 1.85 9.05 0.00
CA ALA A 212 0.49 8.96 0.50
C ALA A 212 -0.25 10.30 0.34
N ALA A 213 0.42 11.42 0.64
CA ALA A 213 -0.18 12.75 0.53
C ALA A 213 -0.51 13.13 -0.92
N GLN A 214 0.43 12.98 -1.86
CA GLN A 214 0.19 13.31 -3.28
C GLN A 214 -0.91 12.43 -3.88
N ARG A 215 -1.00 11.16 -3.47
CA ARG A 215 -2.03 10.24 -3.96
C ARG A 215 -3.41 10.61 -3.42
N LEU A 216 -3.50 10.95 -2.14
CA LEU A 216 -4.73 11.47 -1.52
C LEU A 216 -5.17 12.80 -2.15
N ALA A 217 -4.22 13.63 -2.58
CA ALA A 217 -4.49 14.88 -3.27
C ALA A 217 -4.98 14.68 -4.70
N GLY A 218 -4.60 13.57 -5.35
CA GLY A 218 -4.84 13.35 -6.76
C GLY A 218 -3.99 14.26 -7.67
N VAL A 219 -2.80 14.68 -7.22
CA VAL A 219 -1.96 15.67 -7.92
C VAL A 219 -0.55 15.15 -8.17
N THR A 220 0.09 15.68 -9.21
CA THR A 220 1.49 15.44 -9.56
C THR A 220 2.38 16.51 -8.90
N PRO A 221 3.17 16.18 -7.87
CA PRO A 221 3.99 17.16 -7.17
C PRO A 221 5.29 17.52 -7.90
N TRP A 222 5.98 18.52 -7.38
CA TRP A 222 7.41 18.71 -7.63
C TRP A 222 8.22 17.88 -6.64
N ILE A 223 9.12 17.02 -7.12
CA ILE A 223 10.00 16.24 -6.25
C ILE A 223 11.34 16.94 -6.10
N MET A 224 11.74 17.23 -4.87
CA MET A 224 13.08 17.64 -4.50
C MET A 224 14.00 16.42 -4.52
N PHE A 225 15.10 16.52 -5.25
CA PHE A 225 16.08 15.45 -5.27
C PHE A 225 16.80 15.37 -3.94
N ARG A 226 17.09 14.13 -3.53
CA ARG A 226 17.90 13.87 -2.35
C ARG A 226 19.28 14.50 -2.57
N SER A 227 19.72 15.30 -1.61
CA SER A 227 21.10 15.80 -1.60
C SER A 227 22.07 14.66 -1.32
N GLU A 228 23.11 14.56 -2.15
CA GLU A 228 24.25 13.68 -1.91
C GLU A 228 25.42 14.51 -1.37
N ASN A 229 26.06 14.04 -0.28
CA ASN A 229 27.21 14.71 0.34
C ASN A 229 26.98 16.20 0.68
N HIS A 230 25.75 16.57 1.04
CA HIS A 230 25.34 17.96 1.32
C HIS A 230 25.45 18.91 0.12
N VAL A 231 25.50 18.38 -1.10
CA VAL A 231 25.44 19.16 -2.34
C VAL A 231 24.00 19.18 -2.85
N THR A 232 23.49 20.38 -3.14
CA THR A 232 22.16 20.55 -3.74
C THR A 232 22.22 20.17 -5.22
N PRO A 233 21.41 19.22 -5.71
CA PRO A 233 21.36 18.87 -7.12
C PRO A 233 20.94 20.04 -8.02
N ASP A 234 21.34 20.03 -9.29
CA ASP A 234 20.93 21.00 -10.31
C ASP A 234 20.25 20.28 -11.51
N PRO A 235 18.95 20.48 -11.77
CA PRO A 235 18.02 21.32 -11.00
C PRO A 235 17.69 20.68 -9.63
N PRO A 236 17.31 21.47 -8.61
CA PRO A 236 17.04 20.98 -7.26
C PRO A 236 15.77 20.13 -7.16
N CYS A 237 14.82 20.36 -8.08
CA CYS A 237 13.58 19.62 -8.16
C CYS A 237 13.11 19.46 -9.61
N ARG A 238 12.21 18.50 -9.84
CA ARG A 238 11.49 18.33 -11.11
C ARG A 238 10.04 17.96 -10.88
N HIS A 239 9.20 18.30 -11.83
CA HIS A 239 7.82 17.81 -11.83
C HIS A 239 7.82 16.31 -12.11
N VAL A 240 7.06 15.54 -11.33
CA VAL A 240 7.01 14.08 -11.51
C VAL A 240 6.08 13.68 -12.65
N MET A 241 6.27 12.45 -13.15
CA MET A 241 5.50 11.93 -14.29
C MET A 241 4.04 11.60 -13.93
N SER A 242 3.79 11.15 -12.70
CA SER A 242 2.45 10.80 -12.22
C SER A 242 2.37 10.93 -10.70
N MET A 243 1.13 10.88 -10.19
CA MET A 243 0.86 10.86 -8.74
C MET A 243 1.09 9.48 -8.10
N GLU A 244 1.47 8.46 -8.88
CA GLU A 244 1.66 7.10 -8.38
C GLU A 244 2.87 7.00 -7.44
N PRO A 245 2.75 6.32 -6.29
CA PRO A 245 3.89 6.00 -5.45
C PRO A 245 4.93 5.14 -6.18
N CYS A 246 6.20 5.35 -5.85
CA CYS A 246 7.29 4.56 -6.42
C CYS A 246 7.38 3.18 -5.75
N PHE A 247 7.45 2.11 -6.56
CA PHE A 247 7.78 0.77 -6.07
C PHE A 247 9.31 0.63 -5.95
N HIS A 248 9.87 0.93 -4.77
CA HIS A 248 11.32 1.05 -4.57
C HIS A 248 12.15 -0.21 -4.87
N GLN A 249 11.55 -1.40 -4.84
CA GLN A 249 12.22 -2.67 -5.13
C GLN A 249 11.35 -3.53 -6.04
N ALA A 250 10.99 -2.97 -7.19
CA ALA A 250 10.29 -3.72 -8.22
C ALA A 250 11.08 -4.99 -8.63
N PRO A 251 10.40 -6.14 -8.82
CA PRO A 251 11.03 -7.36 -9.31
C PRO A 251 11.58 -7.14 -10.72
N TYR A 252 12.82 -7.56 -10.94
CA TYR A 252 13.46 -7.49 -12.26
C TYR A 252 13.58 -8.89 -12.89
N TYR A 253 12.45 -9.58 -12.96
CA TYR A 253 12.36 -10.96 -13.46
C TYR A 253 11.44 -11.03 -14.69
N ASP A 254 11.80 -11.89 -15.65
CA ASP A 254 10.94 -12.28 -16.76
C ASP A 254 10.42 -13.69 -16.50
N CYS A 255 9.13 -13.77 -16.15
CA CYS A 255 8.45 -15.02 -15.84
C CYS A 255 8.42 -16.00 -17.02
N LYS A 256 8.30 -15.50 -18.26
CA LYS A 256 8.21 -16.35 -19.46
C LYS A 256 9.58 -16.89 -19.83
N ALA A 257 10.60 -16.04 -19.81
CA ALA A 257 11.97 -16.43 -20.11
C ALA A 257 12.69 -17.10 -18.92
N LYS A 258 12.05 -17.13 -17.74
CA LYS A 258 12.58 -17.67 -16.48
C LYS A 258 13.97 -17.16 -16.11
N ARG A 259 14.22 -15.87 -16.32
CA ARG A 259 15.52 -15.23 -16.06
C ARG A 259 15.36 -13.79 -15.58
N GLU A 260 16.36 -13.28 -14.88
CA GLU A 260 16.44 -11.85 -14.60
C GLU A 260 16.53 -11.08 -15.92
N ARG A 261 15.84 -9.94 -15.97
CA ARG A 261 16.05 -9.02 -17.10
C ARG A 261 17.46 -8.46 -16.99
N THR A 262 18.06 -8.12 -18.12
CA THR A 262 19.33 -7.39 -18.16
C THR A 262 19.02 -5.96 -18.56
N TRP A 263 19.64 -4.99 -17.87
CA TRP A 263 19.59 -3.59 -18.30
C TRP A 263 20.01 -3.51 -19.77
N ALA A 264 19.15 -2.93 -20.62
CA ALA A 264 19.65 -2.32 -21.84
C ALA A 264 20.53 -1.16 -21.36
N ARG A 265 21.84 -1.27 -21.55
CA ARG A 265 22.75 -0.14 -21.34
C ARG A 265 22.46 0.95 -22.36
#